data_AF-A0A3D1R3V4-F1
#
_entry.id   AF-A0A3D1R3V4-F1
#
_cell.length_a   1.000
_cell.length_b   1.000
_cell.length_c   1.000
_cell.angle_alpha   90.00
_cell.angle_beta   90.00
_cell.angle_gamma   90.00
#
_symmetry.space_group_name_H-M   'P 1'
#
loop_
_entity.id
_entity.type
_entity.pdbx_description
1 polymer ?
#
loop_
_entity_poly.entity_id
_entity_poly.type
_entity_poly.pdbx_seq_one_letter_code
_entity_poly.pdbx_strand_id
1 'polypeptide(L)'
;LASLAGDAVAPLLGEGQRALTEGQWEELRGKLAPHLAWAACKPATKVESLGLGRVREILASNAREELAALIEQDKAGGAELDGVAALEKLLRFHRDLFRLLHNFVAFTDFYSPEQLAIFQAGTLYLDSRSCELCVEVVDPARHATMAGLSKCYLAYCDCTRPNGEKKQIAAVFSDGDSDYLMVGRNGVFYDRQGRDWDATITKIVDNPISIRQAFWSPYKKFLRMVEEQLQKRAGAADQANQDRLAQAADKTANVDKAAAPPKKIELGTIALIGVAISGAAAAIGGLLEAFFGLGLWMPVGLAGIVLAISGPSMLIAALKLRQRNLGPVLDANGWAINGRVKVNIPFGGSLTRMPTFPRGSERSMTDPYQPKRSPWAYAAQAALVLALVAGTGVLGYHKGWMPRQLEQPLGFLGVPAHLSRAKARAQEQVEEARKAVASAQEQLNAATKALEAAADKDPATTARAQARLARAQARNERTLDRLELLERRL
;
A
#
# COMPACT_ATOMS: atom_id res chain seq x y z
N LEU A 1 -26.39 34.66 -79.62
CA LEU A 1 -26.10 34.73 -81.07
C LEU A 1 -26.02 36.16 -81.57
N ALA A 2 -27.00 37.03 -81.30
CA ALA A 2 -26.94 38.45 -81.70
C ALA A 2 -25.73 39.22 -81.13
N SER A 3 -25.41 39.03 -79.83
CA SER A 3 -24.22 39.63 -79.21
C SER A 3 -22.90 39.10 -79.78
N LEU A 4 -22.80 37.79 -80.00
CA LEU A 4 -21.63 37.19 -80.66
C LEU A 4 -21.42 37.77 -82.07
N ALA A 5 -22.50 37.93 -82.83
CA ALA A 5 -22.45 38.48 -84.18
C ALA A 5 -22.04 39.97 -84.19
N GLY A 6 -22.60 40.78 -83.30
CA GLY A 6 -22.33 42.22 -83.21
C GLY A 6 -21.00 42.57 -82.56
N ASP A 7 -20.64 41.92 -81.45
CA ASP A 7 -19.52 42.32 -80.61
C ASP A 7 -18.20 41.63 -80.97
N ALA A 8 -18.26 40.46 -81.64
CA ALA A 8 -17.08 39.68 -81.98
C ALA A 8 -16.94 39.43 -83.49
N VAL A 9 -17.99 38.95 -84.17
CA VAL A 9 -17.88 38.53 -85.58
C VAL A 9 -17.78 39.75 -86.51
N ALA A 10 -18.69 40.72 -86.41
CA ALA A 10 -18.68 41.92 -87.26
C ALA A 10 -17.36 42.73 -87.16
N PRO A 11 -16.82 43.05 -85.96
CA PRO A 11 -15.60 43.85 -85.85
C PRO A 11 -14.30 43.08 -86.15
N LEU A 12 -14.25 41.75 -85.93
CA LEU A 12 -13.00 40.97 -86.09
C LEU A 12 -12.91 40.19 -87.40
N LEU A 13 -14.04 39.86 -88.03
CA LEU A 13 -14.15 39.06 -89.26
C LEU A 13 -14.98 39.75 -90.36
N GLY A 14 -15.58 40.91 -90.10
CA GLY A 14 -16.36 41.72 -91.05
C GLY A 14 -17.88 41.54 -90.95
N GLU A 15 -18.64 42.55 -91.40
CA GLU A 15 -20.11 42.57 -91.34
C GLU A 15 -20.77 41.56 -92.31
N GLY A 16 -21.96 41.08 -91.96
CA GLY A 16 -22.83 40.29 -92.86
C GLY A 16 -22.64 38.77 -92.86
N GLN A 17 -21.76 38.23 -92.00
CA GLN A 17 -21.56 36.78 -91.87
C GLN A 17 -22.78 36.10 -91.21
N ARG A 18 -23.50 35.24 -91.96
CA ARG A 18 -24.68 34.49 -91.47
C ARG A 18 -24.36 33.08 -90.97
N ALA A 19 -23.19 32.56 -91.30
CA ALA A 19 -22.67 31.28 -90.84
C ALA A 19 -21.14 31.39 -90.66
N LEU A 20 -20.59 30.68 -89.68
CA LEU A 20 -19.15 30.63 -89.42
C LEU A 20 -18.62 29.26 -89.83
N THR A 21 -17.51 29.23 -90.56
CA THR A 21 -16.74 28.00 -90.77
C THR A 21 -15.87 27.70 -89.55
N GLU A 22 -15.42 26.45 -89.42
CA GLU A 22 -14.52 26.04 -88.32
C GLU A 22 -13.24 26.88 -88.29
N GLY A 23 -12.63 27.17 -89.46
CA GLY A 23 -11.45 28.02 -89.55
C GLY A 23 -11.70 29.47 -89.11
N GLN A 24 -12.85 30.05 -89.45
CA GLN A 24 -13.23 31.39 -89.00
C GLN A 24 -13.50 31.43 -87.48
N TRP A 25 -14.03 30.34 -86.93
CA TRP A 25 -14.22 30.20 -85.49
C TRP A 25 -12.88 30.13 -84.73
N GLU A 26 -11.91 29.38 -85.26
CA GLU A 26 -10.56 29.34 -84.66
C GLU A 26 -9.85 30.69 -84.75
N GLU A 27 -9.98 31.40 -85.87
CA GLU A 27 -9.41 32.75 -86.01
C GLU A 27 -10.01 33.73 -84.99
N LEU A 28 -11.33 33.70 -84.79
CA LEU A 28 -12.02 34.51 -83.77
C LEU A 28 -11.50 34.20 -82.37
N ARG A 29 -11.34 32.91 -82.03
CA ARG A 29 -10.79 32.48 -80.75
C ARG A 29 -9.34 32.92 -80.57
N GLY A 30 -8.52 32.84 -81.63
CA GLY A 30 -7.14 33.32 -81.62
C GLY A 30 -7.05 34.81 -81.35
N LYS A 31 -7.91 35.62 -81.99
CA LYS A 31 -7.97 37.08 -81.77
C LYS A 31 -8.45 37.46 -80.36
N LEU A 32 -9.35 36.68 -79.76
CA LEU A 32 -9.86 36.93 -78.41
C LEU A 32 -9.03 36.31 -77.28
N ALA A 33 -8.12 35.37 -77.59
CA ALA A 33 -7.31 34.66 -76.61
C ALA A 33 -6.46 35.59 -75.72
N PRO A 34 -5.79 36.65 -76.23
CA PRO A 34 -5.04 37.58 -75.38
C PRO A 34 -5.92 38.30 -74.35
N HIS A 35 -7.14 38.69 -74.75
CA HIS A 35 -8.09 39.35 -73.85
C HIS A 35 -8.63 38.39 -72.78
N LEU A 36 -8.92 37.14 -73.15
CA LEU A 36 -9.34 36.11 -72.20
C LEU A 36 -8.22 35.77 -71.20
N ALA A 37 -6.97 35.71 -71.66
CA ALA A 37 -5.81 35.52 -70.80
C ALA A 37 -5.64 36.70 -69.81
N TRP A 38 -5.79 37.94 -70.27
CA TRP A 38 -5.76 39.12 -69.39
C TRP A 38 -6.92 39.11 -68.37
N ALA A 39 -8.13 38.78 -68.80
CA ALA A 39 -9.30 38.69 -67.91
C ALA A 39 -9.14 37.56 -66.87
N ALA A 40 -8.49 36.46 -67.23
CA ALA A 40 -8.19 35.35 -66.32
C ALA A 40 -7.11 35.70 -65.29
N CYS A 41 -6.22 36.66 -65.57
CA CYS A 41 -5.24 37.18 -64.61
C CYS A 41 -5.83 38.11 -63.54
N LYS A 42 -7.17 38.31 -63.53
CA LYS A 42 -7.83 39.13 -62.51
C LYS A 42 -7.66 38.49 -61.12
N PRO A 43 -7.10 39.20 -60.13
CA PRO A 43 -6.87 38.64 -58.81
C PRO A 43 -8.20 38.46 -58.06
N ALA A 44 -8.50 37.22 -57.65
CA ALA A 44 -9.67 36.89 -56.85
C ALA A 44 -9.52 37.44 -55.43
N THR A 45 -9.94 38.69 -55.24
CA THR A 45 -9.92 39.38 -53.95
C THR A 45 -11.33 39.69 -53.49
N LYS A 46 -11.54 39.82 -52.17
CA LYS A 46 -12.85 40.20 -51.60
C LYS A 46 -13.36 41.55 -52.12
N VAL A 47 -12.48 42.37 -52.68
CA VAL A 47 -12.76 43.69 -53.28
C VAL A 47 -13.56 43.58 -54.58
N GLU A 48 -13.53 42.43 -55.27
CA GLU A 48 -14.29 42.20 -56.51
C GLU A 48 -15.81 42.37 -56.31
N SER A 49 -16.31 42.00 -55.13
CA SER A 49 -17.72 42.13 -54.75
C SER A 49 -18.23 43.58 -54.73
N LEU A 50 -17.34 44.57 -54.65
CA LEU A 50 -17.71 45.99 -54.63
C LEU A 50 -18.15 46.51 -56.01
N GLY A 51 -17.75 45.86 -57.10
CA GLY A 51 -18.05 46.28 -58.46
C GLY A 51 -17.31 47.54 -58.93
N LEU A 52 -17.25 47.74 -60.25
CA LEU A 52 -16.45 48.81 -60.87
C LEU A 52 -16.91 50.23 -60.47
N GLY A 53 -18.21 50.45 -60.31
CA GLY A 53 -18.76 51.76 -59.94
C GLY A 53 -18.26 52.21 -58.58
N ARG A 54 -18.38 51.36 -57.56
CA ARG A 54 -17.93 51.66 -56.19
C ARG A 54 -16.41 51.79 -56.09
N VAL A 55 -15.65 50.97 -56.81
CA VAL A 55 -14.19 51.08 -56.85
C VAL A 55 -13.76 52.43 -57.44
N ARG A 56 -14.39 52.89 -58.53
CA ARG A 56 -14.10 54.21 -59.11
C ARG A 56 -14.47 55.35 -58.17
N GLU A 57 -15.59 55.24 -57.46
CA GLU A 57 -16.00 56.21 -56.45
C GLU A 57 -14.98 56.31 -55.30
N ILE A 58 -14.53 55.18 -54.76
CA ILE A 58 -13.50 55.14 -53.70
C ILE A 58 -12.17 55.71 -54.21
N LEU A 59 -11.77 55.40 -55.44
CA LEU A 59 -10.54 55.93 -56.05
C LEU A 59 -10.61 57.43 -56.36
N ALA A 60 -11.80 57.95 -56.66
CA ALA A 60 -12.03 59.38 -56.87
C ALA A 60 -12.18 60.16 -55.55
N SER A 61 -12.34 59.47 -54.43
CA SER A 61 -12.43 60.07 -53.09
C SER A 61 -11.06 60.24 -52.44
N ASN A 62 -10.97 61.15 -51.47
CA ASN A 62 -9.78 61.33 -50.64
C ASN A 62 -9.70 60.33 -49.46
N ALA A 63 -10.52 59.28 -49.46
CA ALA A 63 -10.60 58.33 -48.35
C ALA A 63 -9.26 57.67 -47.99
N ARG A 64 -8.36 57.48 -48.98
CA ARG A 64 -7.01 56.95 -48.72
C ARG A 64 -6.16 57.93 -47.92
N GLU A 65 -6.23 59.21 -48.26
CA GLU A 65 -5.47 60.28 -47.60
C GLU A 65 -6.02 60.54 -46.20
N GLU A 66 -7.34 60.54 -46.04
CA GLU A 66 -8.02 60.63 -44.75
C GLU A 66 -7.67 59.45 -43.84
N LEU A 67 -7.70 58.21 -44.35
CA LEU A 67 -7.29 57.02 -43.60
C LEU A 67 -5.81 57.08 -43.21
N ALA A 68 -4.93 57.52 -44.13
CA ALA A 68 -3.52 57.69 -43.83
C ALA A 68 -3.28 58.74 -42.75
N ALA A 69 -4.02 59.86 -42.78
CA ALA A 69 -3.97 60.89 -41.76
C ALA A 69 -4.44 60.37 -40.38
N LEU A 70 -5.52 59.57 -40.34
CA LEU A 70 -5.97 58.92 -39.11
C LEU A 70 -4.94 57.91 -38.56
N ILE A 71 -4.31 57.12 -39.43
CA ILE A 71 -3.24 56.19 -39.03
C ILE A 71 -2.03 56.95 -38.46
N GLU A 72 -1.65 58.09 -39.05
CA GLU A 72 -0.57 58.92 -38.51
C GLU A 72 -0.94 59.60 -37.18
N GLN A 73 -2.21 60.00 -37.00
CA GLN A 73 -2.71 60.50 -35.71
C GLN A 73 -2.66 59.41 -34.62
N ASP A 74 -3.08 58.17 -34.92
CA ASP A 74 -2.99 57.04 -33.99
C ASP A 74 -1.53 56.72 -33.63
N LYS A 75 -0.63 56.71 -34.62
CA LYS A 75 0.81 56.50 -34.40
C LYS A 75 1.43 57.59 -33.53
N ALA A 76 0.99 58.85 -33.68
CA ALA A 76 1.49 59.96 -32.88
C ALA A 76 1.22 59.76 -31.37
N GLY A 77 0.11 59.11 -31.01
CA GLY A 77 -0.22 58.74 -29.63
C GLY A 77 0.47 57.47 -29.10
N GLY A 78 1.23 56.75 -29.95
CA GLY A 78 1.83 55.46 -29.58
C GLY A 78 2.74 55.51 -28.34
N ALA A 79 3.56 56.56 -28.22
CA ALA A 79 4.46 56.72 -27.08
C ALA A 79 3.72 56.90 -25.74
N GLU A 80 2.56 57.57 -25.75
CA GLU A 80 1.73 57.74 -24.55
C GLU A 80 1.07 56.41 -24.15
N LEU A 81 0.56 55.65 -25.12
CA LEU A 81 -0.02 54.32 -24.90
C LEU A 81 1.01 53.33 -24.36
N ASP A 82 2.24 53.34 -24.90
CA ASP A 82 3.35 52.55 -24.37
C ASP A 82 3.67 52.93 -22.92
N GLY A 83 3.60 54.23 -22.59
CA GLY A 83 3.72 54.73 -21.23
C GLY A 83 2.63 54.22 -20.29
N VAL A 84 1.37 54.21 -20.75
CA VAL A 84 0.23 53.64 -19.99
C VAL A 84 0.40 52.14 -19.77
N ALA A 85 0.82 51.39 -20.79
CA ALA A 85 1.07 49.95 -20.66
C ALA A 85 2.24 49.65 -19.70
N ALA A 86 3.30 50.47 -19.72
CA ALA A 86 4.42 50.37 -18.78
C ALA A 86 3.99 50.72 -17.35
N LEU A 87 3.16 51.75 -17.16
CA LEU A 87 2.60 52.11 -15.86
C LEU A 87 1.70 51.00 -15.32
N GLU A 88 0.82 50.43 -16.15
CA GLU A 88 -0.02 49.30 -15.76
C GLU A 88 0.83 48.10 -15.32
N LYS A 89 1.90 47.78 -16.07
CA LYS A 89 2.85 46.73 -15.70
C LYS A 89 3.52 47.02 -14.35
N LEU A 90 3.96 48.27 -14.12
CA LEU A 90 4.57 48.68 -12.86
C LEU A 90 3.57 48.55 -11.70
N LEU A 91 2.32 48.97 -11.88
CA LEU A 91 1.27 48.85 -10.87
C LEU A 91 0.95 47.39 -10.54
N ARG A 92 0.89 46.51 -11.55
CA ARG A 92 0.72 45.06 -11.35
C ARG A 92 1.91 44.47 -10.59
N PHE A 93 3.14 44.88 -10.88
CA PHE A 93 4.31 44.45 -10.11
C PHE A 93 4.25 44.94 -8.66
N HIS A 94 3.94 46.22 -8.44
CA HIS A 94 3.83 46.76 -7.09
C HIS A 94 2.76 46.05 -6.26
N ARG A 95 1.60 45.76 -6.87
CA ARG A 95 0.47 45.10 -6.18
C ARG A 95 0.74 43.61 -5.93
N ASP A 96 1.18 42.87 -6.94
CA ASP A 96 1.10 41.40 -6.93
C ASP A 96 2.47 40.70 -6.82
N LEU A 97 3.58 41.34 -7.20
CA LEU A 97 4.88 40.66 -7.29
C LEU A 97 5.35 40.17 -5.93
N PHE A 98 5.17 40.96 -4.87
CA PHE A 98 5.55 40.55 -3.50
C PHE A 98 4.81 39.28 -3.07
N ARG A 99 3.49 39.25 -3.24
CA ARG A 99 2.66 38.09 -2.93
C ARG A 99 3.02 36.89 -3.79
N LEU A 100 3.30 37.09 -5.07
CA LEU A 100 3.72 36.03 -5.98
C LEU A 100 5.05 35.41 -5.53
N LEU A 101 6.07 36.22 -5.21
CA LEU A 101 7.37 35.75 -4.76
C LEU A 101 7.25 34.95 -3.45
N HIS A 102 6.42 35.42 -2.53
CA HIS A 102 6.13 34.74 -1.26
C HIS A 102 5.43 33.39 -1.42
N ASN A 103 4.61 33.21 -2.46
CA ASN A 103 3.82 32.00 -2.65
C ASN A 103 4.36 31.03 -3.72
N PHE A 104 5.27 31.49 -4.58
CA PHE A 104 5.76 30.71 -5.72
C PHE A 104 7.26 30.45 -5.67
N VAL A 105 8.06 31.39 -5.15
CA VAL A 105 9.52 31.26 -5.09
C VAL A 105 9.96 30.80 -3.70
N ALA A 106 9.60 31.56 -2.67
CA ALA A 106 10.04 31.30 -1.30
C ALA A 106 9.08 30.41 -0.49
N PHE A 107 7.79 30.39 -0.86
CA PHE A 107 6.73 29.72 -0.09
C PHE A 107 6.63 30.20 1.38
N THR A 108 7.07 31.42 1.68
CA THR A 108 7.04 32.03 3.02
C THR A 108 5.64 32.01 3.62
N ASP A 109 4.63 32.36 2.84
CA ASP A 109 3.25 32.39 3.29
C ASP A 109 2.72 30.98 3.62
N PHE A 110 3.23 29.95 2.94
CA PHE A 110 2.85 28.56 3.24
C PHE A 110 3.42 28.07 4.57
N TYR A 111 4.63 28.49 4.92
CA TYR A 111 5.26 28.11 6.18
C TYR A 111 4.92 29.06 7.35
N SER A 112 4.14 30.12 7.09
CA SER A 112 3.71 31.08 8.11
C SER A 112 2.46 30.58 8.84
N PRO A 113 2.40 30.67 10.18
CA PRO A 113 1.19 30.36 10.93
C PRO A 113 0.12 31.47 10.86
N GLU A 114 0.49 32.67 10.42
CA GLU A 114 -0.38 33.86 10.45
C GLU A 114 -1.21 34.03 9.18
N GLN A 115 -0.76 33.45 8.07
CA GLN A 115 -1.33 33.71 6.75
C GLN A 115 -1.54 32.40 5.98
N LEU A 116 -2.59 32.38 5.16
CA LEU A 116 -2.85 31.27 4.24
C LEU A 116 -2.21 31.57 2.88
N ALA A 117 -1.47 30.58 2.38
CA ALA A 117 -0.91 30.62 1.04
C ALA A 117 -2.00 30.80 -0.03
N ILE A 118 -1.61 31.29 -1.20
CA ILE A 118 -2.56 31.59 -2.29
C ILE A 118 -3.27 30.33 -2.81
N PHE A 119 -2.60 29.17 -2.79
CA PHE A 119 -3.16 27.88 -3.22
C PHE A 119 -3.99 27.17 -2.15
N GLN A 120 -3.98 27.66 -0.90
CA GLN A 120 -4.86 27.14 0.14
C GLN A 120 -6.27 27.71 -0.05
N ALA A 121 -7.20 26.85 -0.43
CA ALA A 121 -8.58 27.18 -0.74
C ALA A 121 -9.43 27.43 0.51
N GLY A 122 -9.00 26.93 1.69
CA GLY A 122 -9.79 27.01 2.91
C GLY A 122 -9.53 25.86 3.86
N THR A 123 -10.50 25.59 4.75
CA THR A 123 -10.39 24.58 5.80
C THR A 123 -11.50 23.53 5.66
N LEU A 124 -11.12 22.25 5.59
CA LEU A 124 -12.05 21.12 5.60
C LEU A 124 -12.18 20.57 7.01
N TYR A 125 -13.40 20.47 7.51
CA TYR A 125 -13.73 19.76 8.74
C TYR A 125 -14.29 18.37 8.39
N LEU A 126 -13.56 17.33 8.75
CA LEU A 126 -13.95 15.96 8.49
C LEU A 126 -13.40 15.03 9.57
N ASP A 127 -14.23 14.10 10.04
CA ASP A 127 -13.84 13.11 11.06
C ASP A 127 -13.19 13.72 12.32
N SER A 128 -13.82 14.76 12.88
CA SER A 128 -13.34 15.51 14.06
C SER A 128 -12.00 16.25 13.88
N ARG A 129 -11.52 16.39 12.64
CA ARG A 129 -10.25 17.06 12.31
C ARG A 129 -10.52 18.30 11.47
N SER A 130 -9.63 19.27 11.57
CA SER A 130 -9.58 20.42 10.67
C SER A 130 -8.34 20.35 9.79
N CYS A 131 -8.52 20.23 8.48
CA CYS A 131 -7.47 20.23 7.48
C CYS A 131 -7.36 21.61 6.84
N GLU A 132 -6.26 22.31 7.11
CA GLU A 132 -5.99 23.66 6.61
C GLU A 132 -5.32 23.64 5.21
N LEU A 133 -4.76 22.49 4.80
CA LEU A 133 -4.18 22.31 3.48
C LEU A 133 -5.18 21.68 2.52
N CYS A 134 -6.06 22.53 1.97
CA CYS A 134 -6.97 22.18 0.89
C CYS A 134 -6.61 22.96 -0.37
N VAL A 135 -6.49 22.28 -1.51
CA VAL A 135 -6.20 22.91 -2.82
C VAL A 135 -7.38 22.68 -3.74
N GLU A 136 -7.77 23.69 -4.52
CA GLU A 136 -8.81 23.56 -5.54
C GLU A 136 -8.31 22.70 -6.70
N VAL A 137 -9.14 21.79 -7.17
CA VAL A 137 -8.80 20.86 -8.25
C VAL A 137 -9.85 20.95 -9.33
N VAL A 138 -9.44 21.08 -10.59
CA VAL A 138 -10.36 21.10 -11.74
C VAL A 138 -10.71 19.68 -12.18
N ASP A 139 -9.73 18.77 -12.16
CA ASP A 139 -9.88 17.36 -12.58
C ASP A 139 -9.21 16.42 -11.57
N PRO A 140 -9.98 15.83 -10.64
CA PRO A 140 -9.47 14.91 -9.61
C PRO A 140 -8.81 13.65 -10.16
N ALA A 141 -9.28 13.16 -11.32
CA ALA A 141 -8.76 11.93 -11.90
C ALA A 141 -7.35 12.12 -12.44
N ARG A 142 -7.14 13.21 -13.22
CA ARG A 142 -5.79 13.59 -13.70
C ARG A 142 -4.90 14.05 -12.56
N HIS A 143 -5.45 14.78 -11.60
CA HIS A 143 -4.65 15.28 -10.48
C HIS A 143 -4.12 14.15 -9.59
N ALA A 144 -4.90 13.08 -9.37
CA ALA A 144 -4.50 11.97 -8.51
C ALA A 144 -3.26 11.20 -9.02
N THR A 145 -3.00 11.17 -10.33
CA THR A 145 -1.86 10.42 -10.90
C THR A 145 -0.53 11.08 -10.55
N MET A 146 -0.43 12.41 -10.65
CA MET A 146 0.76 13.16 -10.28
C MET A 146 0.86 13.36 -8.77
N ALA A 147 -0.26 13.68 -8.11
CA ALA A 147 -0.26 13.97 -6.69
C ALA A 147 0.06 12.76 -5.81
N GLY A 148 -0.11 11.53 -6.30
CA GLY A 148 0.37 10.31 -5.60
C GLY A 148 1.88 10.32 -5.31
N LEU A 149 2.68 11.04 -6.11
CA LEU A 149 4.13 11.20 -5.91
C LEU A 149 4.48 12.10 -4.72
N SER A 150 3.53 12.89 -4.21
CA SER A 150 3.72 13.80 -3.07
C SER A 150 3.99 13.08 -1.74
N LYS A 151 3.64 11.79 -1.65
CA LYS A 151 3.66 10.97 -0.41
C LYS A 151 2.76 11.54 0.72
N CYS A 152 1.87 12.47 0.38
CA CYS A 152 0.82 12.95 1.26
C CYS A 152 -0.40 12.04 1.18
N TYR A 153 -1.17 11.94 2.27
CA TYR A 153 -2.50 11.32 2.23
C TYR A 153 -3.47 12.36 1.69
N LEU A 154 -4.15 12.05 0.60
CA LEU A 154 -5.03 12.99 -0.10
C LEU A 154 -6.46 12.43 -0.12
N ALA A 155 -7.42 13.24 0.31
CA ALA A 155 -8.83 12.99 0.07
C ALA A 155 -9.35 14.03 -0.92
N TYR A 156 -9.84 13.56 -2.07
CA TYR A 156 -10.56 14.37 -3.03
C TYR A 156 -12.01 14.47 -2.57
N CYS A 157 -12.50 15.70 -2.48
CA CYS A 157 -13.87 15.99 -2.06
C CYS A 157 -14.60 16.80 -3.13
N ASP A 158 -15.82 16.38 -3.44
CA ASP A 158 -16.77 17.19 -4.18
C ASP A 158 -17.49 18.09 -3.18
N CYS A 159 -17.38 19.40 -3.39
CA CYS A 159 -18.00 20.44 -2.58
C CYS A 159 -19.22 20.99 -3.32
N THR A 160 -20.39 20.89 -2.71
CA THR A 160 -21.64 21.41 -3.26
C THR A 160 -22.26 22.43 -2.32
N ARG A 161 -22.95 23.41 -2.88
CA ARG A 161 -23.69 24.41 -2.12
C ARG A 161 -25.17 24.38 -2.51
N PRO A 162 -26.11 24.75 -1.60
CA PRO A 162 -27.54 24.83 -1.93
C PRO A 162 -27.87 25.71 -3.14
N ASN A 163 -27.02 26.70 -3.45
CA ASN A 163 -27.17 27.59 -4.61
C ASN A 163 -26.83 26.91 -5.96
N GLY A 164 -26.44 25.63 -5.97
CA GLY A 164 -26.08 24.90 -7.18
C GLY A 164 -24.62 25.05 -7.61
N GLU A 165 -23.83 25.87 -6.91
CA GLU A 165 -22.39 25.99 -7.12
C GLU A 165 -21.68 24.68 -6.74
N LYS A 166 -20.71 24.28 -7.55
CA LYS A 166 -19.88 23.09 -7.33
C LYS A 166 -18.41 23.45 -7.42
N LYS A 167 -17.64 22.83 -6.54
CA LYS A 167 -16.20 22.99 -6.46
C LYS A 167 -15.59 21.65 -6.11
N GLN A 168 -14.38 21.38 -6.57
CA GLN A 168 -13.66 20.17 -6.19
C GLN A 168 -12.37 20.55 -5.50
N ILE A 169 -12.04 19.84 -4.43
CA ILE A 169 -10.85 20.11 -3.62
C ILE A 169 -10.09 18.82 -3.34
N ALA A 170 -8.78 18.95 -3.19
CA ALA A 170 -7.92 17.94 -2.60
C ALA A 170 -7.48 18.40 -1.21
N ALA A 171 -7.92 17.69 -0.18
CA ALA A 171 -7.53 17.92 1.20
C ALA A 171 -6.36 16.99 1.57
N VAL A 172 -5.32 17.56 2.15
CA VAL A 172 -4.16 16.82 2.66
C VAL A 172 -4.38 16.49 4.13
N PHE A 173 -4.35 15.19 4.47
CA PHE A 173 -4.34 14.72 5.85
C PHE A 173 -2.91 14.44 6.27
N SER A 174 -2.40 15.22 7.21
CA SER A 174 -1.00 15.18 7.64
C SER A 174 -0.80 14.73 9.08
N ASP A 175 -1.87 14.63 9.87
CA ASP A 175 -1.89 14.08 11.23
C ASP A 175 -3.16 13.24 11.52
N GLY A 176 -3.08 12.38 12.54
CA GLY A 176 -4.13 11.44 12.93
C GLY A 176 -3.98 10.03 12.35
N ASP A 177 -5.11 9.39 12.05
CA ASP A 177 -5.21 8.03 11.48
C ASP A 177 -6.07 7.96 10.20
N SER A 178 -6.20 6.79 9.57
CA SER A 178 -6.93 6.61 8.31
C SER A 178 -8.23 5.82 8.47
N ASP A 179 -8.67 5.50 9.69
CA ASP A 179 -9.70 4.48 9.92
C ASP A 179 -11.08 4.89 9.41
N TYR A 180 -11.34 6.19 9.45
CA TYR A 180 -12.64 6.80 9.23
C TYR A 180 -12.69 7.65 7.95
N LEU A 181 -11.61 7.65 7.18
CA LEU A 181 -11.50 8.30 5.89
C LEU A 181 -11.89 7.29 4.82
N MET A 182 -13.16 7.35 4.41
CA MET A 182 -13.74 6.45 3.41
C MET A 182 -14.49 7.24 2.36
N VAL A 183 -14.50 6.72 1.14
CA VAL A 183 -15.27 7.30 0.02
C VAL A 183 -16.75 7.32 0.39
N GLY A 184 -17.42 8.44 0.12
CA GLY A 184 -18.82 8.70 0.49
C GLY A 184 -18.99 9.34 1.86
N ARG A 185 -17.93 9.57 2.64
CA ARG A 185 -18.03 10.29 3.90
C ARG A 185 -18.18 11.80 3.66
N ASN A 186 -19.13 12.39 4.39
CA ASN A 186 -19.41 13.82 4.33
C ASN A 186 -18.57 14.59 5.36
N GLY A 187 -18.29 15.85 5.03
CA GLY A 187 -17.64 16.85 5.85
C GLY A 187 -18.12 18.25 5.45
N VAL A 188 -17.60 19.27 6.12
CA VAL A 188 -17.96 20.67 5.85
C VAL A 188 -16.69 21.42 5.48
N PHE A 189 -16.69 22.06 4.31
CA PHE A 189 -15.58 22.86 3.83
C PHE A 189 -15.92 24.35 3.95
N TYR A 190 -15.01 25.11 4.56
CA TYR A 190 -15.08 26.56 4.62
C TYR A 190 -14.05 27.16 3.68
N ASP A 191 -14.53 27.91 2.69
CA ASP A 191 -13.71 28.63 1.72
C ASP A 191 -13.03 29.85 2.38
N ARG A 192 -12.05 30.47 1.72
CA ARG A 192 -11.35 31.68 2.24
C ARG A 192 -12.28 32.84 2.59
N GLN A 193 -13.46 32.88 1.98
CA GLN A 193 -14.48 33.90 2.21
C GLN A 193 -15.40 33.57 3.40
N GLY A 194 -15.14 32.49 4.15
CA GLY A 194 -15.98 32.03 5.26
C GLY A 194 -17.29 31.38 4.84
N ARG A 195 -17.42 31.01 3.55
CA ARG A 195 -18.61 30.35 3.00
C ARG A 195 -18.52 28.85 3.22
N ASP A 196 -19.64 28.27 3.61
CA ASP A 196 -19.85 26.85 3.87
C ASP A 196 -20.18 26.08 2.59
N TRP A 197 -19.60 24.88 2.48
CA TRP A 197 -19.81 23.93 1.41
C TRP A 197 -19.95 22.52 1.98
N ASP A 198 -20.91 21.77 1.46
CA ASP A 198 -21.07 20.36 1.78
C ASP A 198 -20.03 19.57 1.00
N ALA A 199 -19.08 18.95 1.70
CA ALA A 199 -17.97 18.21 1.10
C ALA A 199 -18.21 16.70 1.21
N THR A 200 -18.07 15.96 0.12
CA THR A 200 -18.17 14.49 0.12
C THR A 200 -16.90 13.88 -0.47
N ILE A 201 -16.28 12.93 0.25
CA ILE A 201 -15.09 12.25 -0.27
C ILE A 201 -15.44 11.39 -1.48
N THR A 202 -14.81 11.64 -2.62
CA THR A 202 -15.00 10.86 -3.85
C THR A 202 -13.86 9.89 -4.12
N LYS A 203 -12.64 10.26 -3.75
CA LYS A 203 -11.44 9.44 -3.98
C LYS A 203 -10.39 9.68 -2.92
N ILE A 204 -9.65 8.63 -2.58
CA ILE A 204 -8.57 8.67 -1.60
C ILE A 204 -7.28 8.18 -2.23
N VAL A 205 -6.17 8.85 -1.93
CA VAL A 205 -4.81 8.38 -2.22
C VAL A 205 -4.14 8.04 -0.90
N ASP A 206 -3.99 6.74 -0.65
CA ASP A 206 -3.47 6.21 0.61
C ASP A 206 -1.95 6.36 0.73
N ASN A 207 -1.52 7.13 1.73
CA ASN A 207 -0.13 7.24 2.18
C ASN A 207 -0.09 7.28 3.73
N PRO A 208 1.02 6.94 4.39
CA PRO A 208 1.07 7.01 5.85
C PRO A 208 0.80 8.44 6.35
N ILE A 209 -0.11 8.58 7.32
CA ILE A 209 -0.48 9.88 7.92
C ILE A 209 0.46 10.21 9.07
N SER A 210 0.69 9.25 9.97
CA SER A 210 1.55 9.41 11.15
C SER A 210 2.33 8.13 11.45
N ILE A 211 3.46 8.25 12.17
CA ILE A 211 4.24 7.09 12.62
C ILE A 211 3.41 6.23 13.59
N ARG A 212 2.57 6.87 14.41
CA ARG A 212 1.67 6.20 15.36
C ARG A 212 0.62 5.34 14.64
N GLN A 213 0.04 5.85 13.56
CA GLN A 213 -0.87 5.08 12.71
C GLN A 213 -0.14 3.90 12.05
N ALA A 214 1.09 4.11 11.57
CA ALA A 214 1.88 3.06 10.93
C ALA A 214 2.21 1.89 11.87
N PHE A 215 2.42 2.15 13.17
CA PHE A 215 2.65 1.10 14.19
C PHE A 215 1.50 0.08 14.24
N TRP A 216 0.26 0.55 14.20
CA TRP A 216 -0.94 -0.32 14.30
C TRP A 216 -1.38 -0.92 12.95
N SER A 217 -0.85 -0.41 11.84
CA SER A 217 -1.27 -0.81 10.50
C SER A 217 -1.15 -2.31 10.18
N PRO A 218 -0.09 -3.05 10.60
CA PRO A 218 0.03 -4.48 10.31
C PRO A 218 -1.04 -5.30 11.03
N TYR A 219 -1.33 -4.96 12.30
CA TYR A 219 -2.34 -5.63 13.11
C TYR A 219 -3.74 -5.41 12.54
N LYS A 220 -4.06 -4.19 12.11
CA LYS A 220 -5.35 -3.89 11.47
C LYS A 220 -5.53 -4.65 10.16
N LYS A 221 -4.49 -4.71 9.32
CA LYS A 221 -4.52 -5.50 8.08
C LYS A 221 -4.71 -6.99 8.35
N PHE A 222 -4.06 -7.52 9.38
CA PHE A 222 -4.24 -8.90 9.80
C PHE A 222 -5.68 -9.18 10.26
N LEU A 223 -6.24 -8.33 11.12
CA LEU A 223 -7.62 -8.45 11.56
C LEU A 223 -8.61 -8.39 10.40
N ARG A 224 -8.42 -7.46 9.45
CA ARG A 224 -9.24 -7.38 8.24
C ARG A 224 -9.11 -8.64 7.38
N MET A 225 -7.91 -9.20 7.24
CA MET A 225 -7.72 -10.47 6.53
C MET A 225 -8.45 -11.63 7.23
N VAL A 226 -8.41 -11.69 8.57
CA VAL A 226 -9.14 -12.71 9.34
C VAL A 226 -10.64 -12.53 9.15
N GLU A 227 -11.14 -11.30 9.21
CA GLU A 227 -12.55 -10.98 8.95
C GLU A 227 -12.97 -11.38 7.53
N GLU A 228 -12.17 -11.04 6.52
CA GLU A 228 -12.42 -11.44 5.13
C GLU A 228 -12.40 -12.97 4.96
N GLN A 229 -11.53 -13.69 5.67
CA GLN A 229 -11.52 -15.16 5.67
C GLN A 229 -12.74 -15.76 6.39
N LEU A 230 -13.17 -15.15 7.49
CA LEU A 230 -14.38 -15.54 8.21
C LEU A 230 -15.63 -15.27 7.37
N GLN A 231 -15.72 -14.12 6.71
CA GLN A 231 -16.80 -13.78 5.78
C GLN A 231 -16.82 -14.72 4.58
N LYS A 232 -15.66 -15.05 3.99
CA LYS A 232 -15.58 -16.05 2.92
C LYS A 232 -16.01 -17.44 3.38
N ARG A 233 -15.66 -17.84 4.62
CA ARG A 233 -16.10 -19.13 5.19
C ARG A 233 -17.58 -19.13 5.58
N ALA A 234 -18.10 -18.03 6.10
CA ALA A 234 -19.52 -17.85 6.38
C ALA A 234 -20.33 -17.89 5.07
N GLY A 235 -19.88 -17.15 4.04
CA GLY A 235 -20.46 -17.20 2.71
C GLY A 235 -20.39 -18.59 2.08
N ALA A 236 -19.27 -19.31 2.20
CA ALA A 236 -19.17 -20.69 1.71
C ALA A 236 -20.03 -21.68 2.51
N ALA A 237 -20.22 -21.46 3.82
CA ALA A 237 -21.13 -22.27 4.64
C ALA A 237 -22.60 -21.96 4.33
N ASP A 238 -22.96 -20.71 4.09
CA ASP A 238 -24.30 -20.29 3.65
C ASP A 238 -24.60 -20.80 2.25
N GLN A 239 -23.61 -20.79 1.34
CA GLN A 239 -23.74 -21.34 0.00
C GLN A 239 -23.86 -22.87 0.04
N ALA A 240 -23.09 -23.56 0.89
CA ALA A 240 -23.26 -25.00 1.12
C ALA A 240 -24.61 -25.35 1.79
N ASN A 241 -25.16 -24.47 2.62
CA ASN A 241 -26.49 -24.64 3.21
C ASN A 241 -27.61 -24.34 2.20
N GLN A 242 -27.44 -23.34 1.31
CA GLN A 242 -28.33 -23.10 0.18
C GLN A 242 -28.29 -24.25 -0.84
N ASP A 243 -27.12 -24.83 -1.10
CA ASP A 243 -26.98 -26.03 -1.95
C ASP A 243 -27.63 -27.26 -1.30
N ARG A 244 -27.56 -27.40 0.02
CA ARG A 244 -28.29 -28.45 0.76
C ARG A 244 -29.80 -28.23 0.76
N LEU A 245 -30.26 -26.98 0.82
CA LEU A 245 -31.67 -26.60 0.70
C LEU A 245 -32.18 -26.81 -0.73
N ALA A 246 -31.38 -26.50 -1.75
CA ALA A 246 -31.66 -26.78 -3.15
C ALA A 246 -31.66 -28.30 -3.42
N GLN A 247 -30.73 -29.06 -2.84
CA GLN A 247 -30.72 -30.54 -2.91
C GLN A 247 -31.88 -31.17 -2.11
N ALA A 248 -32.38 -30.53 -1.06
CA ALA A 248 -33.58 -30.98 -0.34
C ALA A 248 -34.87 -30.68 -1.14
N ALA A 249 -34.89 -29.56 -1.87
CA ALA A 249 -35.95 -29.26 -2.83
C ALA A 249 -35.93 -30.27 -4.01
N ASP A 250 -34.75 -30.60 -4.54
CA ASP A 250 -34.59 -31.63 -5.58
C ASP A 250 -34.89 -33.06 -5.09
N LYS A 251 -34.66 -33.36 -3.80
CA LYS A 251 -35.04 -34.66 -3.18
C LYS A 251 -36.54 -34.82 -2.93
N THR A 252 -37.32 -33.74 -3.05
CA THR A 252 -38.79 -33.82 -3.07
C THR A 252 -39.33 -34.00 -4.51
N ALA A 253 -38.48 -33.81 -5.53
CA ALA A 253 -38.84 -33.92 -6.95
C ALA A 253 -38.22 -35.12 -7.70
N ASN A 254 -37.27 -35.86 -7.11
CA ASN A 254 -36.73 -37.09 -7.70
C ASN A 254 -36.45 -38.17 -6.63
N VAL A 255 -37.50 -38.90 -6.27
CA VAL A 255 -37.35 -40.28 -5.78
C VAL A 255 -37.16 -41.16 -7.01
N ASP A 256 -35.90 -41.34 -7.40
CA ASP A 256 -35.34 -42.47 -8.17
C ASP A 256 -34.15 -42.01 -9.02
N LYS A 257 -32.93 -42.10 -8.47
CA LYS A 257 -31.78 -42.68 -9.19
C LYS A 257 -30.50 -42.75 -8.36
N ALA A 258 -29.89 -43.92 -8.50
CA ALA A 258 -28.58 -44.41 -8.12
C ALA A 258 -27.47 -43.41 -7.74
N ALA A 259 -26.79 -43.77 -6.65
CA ALA A 259 -25.55 -43.21 -6.15
C ALA A 259 -24.40 -43.27 -7.17
N ALA A 260 -23.69 -42.15 -7.33
CA ALA A 260 -22.38 -42.10 -7.96
C ALA A 260 -21.27 -42.21 -6.89
N PRO A 261 -20.16 -42.91 -7.16
CA PRO A 261 -19.10 -43.17 -6.18
C PRO A 261 -18.29 -41.89 -5.87
N PRO A 262 -17.78 -41.73 -4.63
CA PRO A 262 -17.02 -40.57 -4.23
C PRO A 262 -15.67 -40.51 -4.95
N LYS A 263 -15.32 -39.33 -5.48
CA LYS A 263 -13.97 -39.05 -6.00
C LYS A 263 -12.96 -39.25 -4.88
N LYS A 264 -12.05 -40.21 -5.09
CA LYS A 264 -10.90 -40.45 -4.21
C LYS A 264 -10.05 -39.18 -4.18
N ILE A 265 -9.99 -38.55 -3.01
CA ILE A 265 -9.03 -37.49 -2.73
C ILE A 265 -7.64 -38.12 -2.82
N GLU A 266 -6.77 -37.57 -3.66
CA GLU A 266 -5.42 -38.08 -3.86
C GLU A 266 -4.64 -38.08 -2.53
N LEU A 267 -4.21 -39.26 -2.09
CA LEU A 267 -3.41 -39.42 -0.87
C LEU A 267 -2.11 -38.58 -0.91
N GLY A 268 -1.61 -38.25 -2.11
CA GLY A 268 -0.45 -37.35 -2.30
C GLY A 268 -0.75 -35.90 -1.89
N THR A 269 -1.94 -35.39 -2.18
CA THR A 269 -2.38 -34.05 -1.75
C THR A 269 -2.65 -34.03 -0.24
N ILE A 270 -3.23 -35.09 0.32
CA ILE A 270 -3.45 -35.22 1.77
C ILE A 270 -2.12 -35.33 2.52
N ALA A 271 -1.13 -36.06 1.98
CA ALA A 271 0.21 -36.16 2.56
C ALA A 271 0.96 -34.83 2.46
N LEU A 272 0.88 -34.11 1.33
CA LEU A 272 1.51 -32.79 1.18
C LEU A 272 0.87 -31.74 2.11
N ILE A 273 -0.46 -31.75 2.24
CA ILE A 273 -1.19 -30.92 3.22
C ILE A 273 -0.82 -31.32 4.64
N GLY A 274 -0.69 -32.63 4.93
CA GLY A 274 -0.28 -33.15 6.24
C GLY A 274 1.16 -32.76 6.62
N VAL A 275 2.09 -32.76 5.67
CA VAL A 275 3.48 -32.31 5.87
C VAL A 275 3.57 -30.80 5.98
N ALA A 276 2.78 -30.04 5.22
CA ALA A 276 2.73 -28.58 5.32
C ALA A 276 2.11 -28.12 6.66
N ILE A 277 1.03 -28.76 7.11
CA ILE A 277 0.39 -28.48 8.40
C ILE A 277 1.27 -28.93 9.56
N SER A 278 1.90 -30.10 9.49
CA SER A 278 2.81 -30.57 10.55
C SER A 278 4.11 -29.75 10.61
N GLY A 279 4.66 -29.33 9.46
CA GLY A 279 5.78 -28.40 9.38
C GLY A 279 5.44 -27.01 9.96
N ALA A 280 4.26 -26.48 9.66
CA ALA A 280 3.78 -25.22 10.26
C ALA A 280 3.55 -25.34 11.77
N ALA A 281 2.96 -26.44 12.23
CA ALA A 281 2.75 -26.71 13.65
C ALA A 281 4.07 -26.91 14.41
N ALA A 282 5.05 -27.58 13.81
CA ALA A 282 6.39 -27.74 14.38
C ALA A 282 7.16 -26.41 14.42
N ALA A 283 7.04 -25.58 13.39
CA ALA A 283 7.64 -24.25 13.36
C ALA A 283 7.03 -23.32 14.42
N ILE A 284 5.70 -23.30 14.54
CA ILE A 284 4.99 -22.54 15.59
C ILE A 284 5.32 -23.09 16.97
N GLY A 285 5.35 -24.41 17.13
CA GLY A 285 5.72 -25.09 18.37
C GLY A 285 7.14 -24.75 18.80
N GLY A 286 8.11 -24.78 17.89
CA GLY A 286 9.49 -24.39 18.15
C GLY A 286 9.63 -22.90 18.46
N LEU A 287 8.85 -22.02 17.82
CA LEU A 287 8.82 -20.59 18.12
C LEU A 287 8.25 -20.31 19.52
N LEU A 288 7.20 -21.03 19.90
CA LEU A 288 6.58 -20.94 21.23
C LEU A 288 7.49 -21.53 22.31
N GLU A 289 8.15 -22.66 22.05
CA GLU A 289 9.13 -23.26 22.96
C GLU A 289 10.34 -22.34 23.18
N ALA A 290 10.84 -21.71 22.10
CA ALA A 290 11.87 -20.68 22.20
C ALA A 290 11.38 -19.45 23.00
N PHE A 291 10.15 -18.98 22.75
CA PHE A 291 9.57 -17.84 23.46
C PHE A 291 9.39 -18.10 24.96
N PHE A 292 8.79 -19.23 25.33
CA PHE A 292 8.63 -19.62 26.74
C PHE A 292 9.97 -19.95 27.41
N GLY A 293 10.98 -20.39 26.65
CA GLY A 293 12.34 -20.60 27.12
C GLY A 293 13.08 -19.35 27.60
N LEU A 294 12.59 -18.13 27.27
CA LEU A 294 13.20 -16.87 27.73
C LEU A 294 12.97 -16.58 29.23
N GLY A 295 12.03 -17.25 29.89
CA GLY A 295 11.77 -17.07 31.33
C GLY A 295 11.52 -15.60 31.71
N LEU A 296 12.39 -15.01 32.53
CA LEU A 296 12.29 -13.60 32.97
C LEU A 296 12.45 -12.59 31.82
N TRP A 297 13.07 -12.97 30.70
CA TRP A 297 13.25 -12.13 29.51
C TRP A 297 12.04 -12.16 28.56
N MET A 298 10.97 -12.89 28.91
CA MET A 298 9.72 -12.94 28.14
C MET A 298 9.18 -11.55 27.74
N PRO A 299 9.16 -10.52 28.61
CA PRO A 299 8.71 -9.18 28.22
C PRO A 299 9.58 -8.55 27.11
N VAL A 300 10.88 -8.81 27.12
CA VAL A 300 11.82 -8.34 26.09
C VAL A 300 11.63 -9.08 24.78
N GLY A 301 11.40 -10.40 24.83
CA GLY A 301 11.02 -11.19 23.66
C GLY A 301 9.72 -10.70 23.03
N LEU A 302 8.71 -10.37 23.86
CA LEU A 302 7.44 -9.83 23.39
C LEU A 302 7.63 -8.45 22.74
N ALA A 303 8.41 -7.56 23.36
CA ALA A 303 8.76 -6.27 22.77
C ALA A 303 9.51 -6.43 21.44
N GLY A 304 10.40 -7.42 21.34
CA GLY A 304 11.11 -7.78 20.10
C GLY A 304 10.16 -8.23 18.99
N ILE A 305 9.17 -9.07 19.29
CA ILE A 305 8.15 -9.50 18.32
C ILE A 305 7.29 -8.32 17.86
N VAL A 306 6.83 -7.49 18.80
CA VAL A 306 6.05 -6.28 18.47
C VAL A 306 6.87 -5.38 17.55
N LEU A 307 8.13 -5.14 17.86
CA LEU A 307 9.03 -4.31 17.05
C LEU A 307 9.37 -4.96 15.69
N ALA A 308 9.48 -6.28 15.61
CA ALA A 308 9.68 -6.98 14.33
C ALA A 308 8.48 -6.84 13.40
N ILE A 309 7.26 -6.83 13.94
CA ILE A 309 6.02 -6.65 13.19
C ILE A 309 5.80 -5.18 12.82
N SER A 310 5.94 -4.27 13.79
CA SER A 310 5.61 -2.84 13.62
C SER A 310 6.75 -1.99 13.07
N GLY A 311 8.00 -2.36 13.36
CA GLY A 311 9.21 -1.61 13.04
C GLY A 311 9.40 -1.31 11.56
N PRO A 312 9.27 -2.28 10.65
CA PRO A 312 9.38 -2.04 9.21
C PRO A 312 8.34 -1.01 8.72
N SER A 313 7.10 -1.11 9.21
CA SER A 313 6.01 -0.19 8.84
C SER A 313 6.27 1.23 9.35
N MET A 314 6.76 1.37 10.59
CA MET A 314 7.16 2.66 11.16
C MET A 314 8.33 3.28 10.40
N LEU A 315 9.33 2.49 10.00
CA LEU A 315 10.49 2.97 9.25
C LEU A 315 10.08 3.49 7.86
N ILE A 316 9.27 2.72 7.13
CA ILE A 316 8.73 3.15 5.83
C ILE A 316 7.88 4.42 5.98
N ALA A 317 7.04 4.49 7.02
CA ALA A 317 6.27 5.69 7.31
C ALA A 317 7.20 6.88 7.60
N ALA A 318 8.19 6.74 8.49
CA ALA A 318 9.14 7.80 8.80
C ALA A 318 9.88 8.32 7.55
N LEU A 319 10.30 7.41 6.63
CA LEU A 319 10.91 7.78 5.36
C LEU A 319 9.95 8.54 4.45
N LYS A 320 8.71 8.04 4.26
CA LYS A 320 7.70 8.71 3.45
C LYS A 320 7.32 10.08 4.00
N LEU A 321 7.13 10.19 5.33
CA LEU A 321 6.79 11.42 6.03
C LEU A 321 7.89 12.48 5.88
N ARG A 322 9.17 12.10 5.97
CA ARG A 322 10.31 13.01 5.74
C ARG A 322 10.47 13.46 4.28
N GLN A 323 9.88 12.72 3.36
CA GLN A 323 9.94 12.97 1.92
C GLN A 323 8.65 13.56 1.35
N ARG A 324 7.69 13.95 2.20
CA ARG A 324 6.46 14.63 1.76
C ARG A 324 6.80 15.93 1.05
N ASN A 325 6.24 16.11 -0.13
CA ASN A 325 6.48 17.27 -0.98
C ASN A 325 5.17 17.72 -1.62
N LEU A 326 4.84 19.00 -1.50
CA LEU A 326 3.64 19.59 -2.09
C LEU A 326 3.78 19.88 -3.58
N GLY A 327 5.01 19.90 -4.13
CA GLY A 327 5.28 20.16 -5.56
C GLY A 327 4.35 19.37 -6.49
N PRO A 328 4.31 18.02 -6.43
CA PRO A 328 3.43 17.22 -7.30
C PRO A 328 1.92 17.47 -7.15
N VAL A 329 1.47 17.99 -6.00
CA VAL A 329 0.06 18.39 -5.79
C VAL A 329 -0.23 19.71 -6.50
N LEU A 330 0.71 20.66 -6.43
CA LEU A 330 0.53 21.96 -7.08
C LEU A 330 0.78 21.88 -8.59
N ASP A 331 1.76 21.10 -9.03
CA ASP A 331 2.05 20.88 -10.45
C ASP A 331 0.87 20.22 -11.16
N ALA A 332 0.11 19.39 -10.45
CA ALA A 332 -1.13 18.81 -10.94
C ALA A 332 -2.25 19.84 -11.18
N ASN A 333 -2.17 21.02 -10.54
CA ASN A 333 -3.05 22.17 -10.79
C ASN A 333 -2.46 23.18 -11.78
N GLY A 334 -1.43 22.79 -12.54
CA GLY A 334 -0.80 23.64 -13.54
C GLY A 334 0.18 24.66 -12.98
N TRP A 335 0.56 24.54 -11.71
CA TRP A 335 1.69 25.30 -11.18
C TRP A 335 3.00 24.75 -11.78
N ALA A 336 3.98 25.62 -12.01
CA ALA A 336 5.27 25.21 -12.56
C ALA A 336 6.37 25.36 -11.49
N ILE A 337 6.32 24.52 -10.45
CA ILE A 337 7.19 24.69 -9.29
C ILE A 337 8.44 23.83 -9.45
N ASN A 338 9.58 24.48 -9.62
CA ASN A 338 10.88 23.79 -9.69
C ASN A 338 11.42 23.40 -8.30
N GLY A 339 10.82 23.93 -7.23
CA GLY A 339 11.25 23.74 -5.85
C GLY A 339 10.63 22.52 -5.15
N ARG A 340 11.34 21.98 -4.14
CA ARG A 340 10.79 20.97 -3.23
C ARG A 340 10.11 21.65 -2.04
N VAL A 341 8.80 21.83 -2.13
CA VAL A 341 7.95 22.37 -1.04
C VAL A 341 7.72 21.27 -0.01
N LYS A 342 8.67 21.08 0.91
CA LYS A 342 8.66 19.96 1.86
C LYS A 342 7.68 20.19 3.00
N VAL A 343 6.91 19.15 3.32
CA VAL A 343 6.07 19.11 4.52
C VAL A 343 6.73 18.18 5.54
N ASN A 344 7.47 18.75 6.50
CA ASN A 344 8.06 17.94 7.56
C ASN A 344 6.99 17.48 8.59
N ILE A 345 7.36 16.63 9.54
CA ILE A 345 6.42 16.08 10.53
C ILE A 345 5.79 17.17 11.42
N PRO A 346 6.54 18.09 12.07
CA PRO A 346 5.93 19.09 12.94
C PRO A 346 5.03 20.07 12.18
N PHE A 347 5.44 20.51 10.99
CA PHE A 347 4.63 21.37 10.13
C PHE A 347 3.41 20.62 9.56
N GLY A 348 3.55 19.34 9.23
CA GLY A 348 2.40 18.49 8.93
C GLY A 348 1.39 18.43 10.08
N GLY A 349 1.86 18.37 11.32
CA GLY A 349 1.00 18.41 12.50
C GLY A 349 0.23 19.73 12.65
N SER A 350 0.75 20.86 12.17
CA SER A 350 0.00 22.12 12.21
C SER A 350 -1.08 22.23 11.12
N LEU A 351 -0.89 21.55 9.99
CA LEU A 351 -1.84 21.59 8.85
C LEU A 351 -3.09 20.72 9.05
N THR A 352 -3.06 19.77 9.98
CA THR A 352 -4.23 18.96 10.39
C THR A 352 -4.35 19.01 11.90
N ARG A 353 -5.31 19.78 12.43
CA ARG A 353 -5.52 19.80 13.88
C ARG A 353 -6.43 18.68 14.32
N MET A 354 -5.97 17.98 15.36
CA MET A 354 -6.74 16.96 16.06
C MET A 354 -7.61 17.60 17.14
N PRO A 355 -8.76 16.98 17.49
CA PRO A 355 -9.62 17.49 18.55
C PRO A 355 -8.87 17.41 19.87
N THR A 356 -8.75 18.55 20.55
CA THR A 356 -8.16 18.63 21.89
C THR A 356 -9.24 18.96 22.90
N PHE A 357 -9.07 18.45 24.11
CA PHE A 357 -9.97 18.78 25.21
C PHE A 357 -9.80 20.26 25.59
N PRO A 358 -10.91 20.97 25.85
CA PRO A 358 -10.83 22.28 26.48
C PRO A 358 -9.99 22.23 27.77
N ARG A 359 -9.24 23.29 28.05
CA ARG A 359 -8.43 23.36 29.26
C ARG A 359 -9.34 23.21 30.49
N GLY A 360 -9.00 22.26 31.37
CA GLY A 360 -9.75 21.99 32.60
C GLY A 360 -10.91 21.00 32.46
N SER A 361 -11.14 20.41 31.28
CA SER A 361 -12.14 19.33 31.15
C SER A 361 -11.52 17.96 31.44
N GLU A 362 -12.23 17.12 32.20
CA GLU A 362 -11.89 15.72 32.44
C GLU A 362 -12.82 14.79 31.67
N ARG A 363 -12.31 13.61 31.29
CA ARG A 363 -13.14 12.57 30.67
C ARG A 363 -13.96 11.88 31.76
N SER A 364 -15.29 11.90 31.64
CA SER A 364 -16.14 11.01 32.42
C SER A 364 -15.79 9.57 32.08
N MET A 365 -15.35 8.80 33.08
CA MET A 365 -15.13 7.36 32.97
C MET A 365 -16.43 6.56 33.16
N THR A 366 -17.51 7.24 33.52
CA THR A 366 -18.84 6.67 33.66
C THR A 366 -19.55 6.78 32.32
N ASP A 367 -19.68 5.65 31.62
CA ASP A 367 -20.48 5.51 30.41
C ASP A 367 -21.84 4.88 30.77
N PRO A 368 -22.96 5.65 30.73
CA PRO A 368 -24.29 5.14 31.03
C PRO A 368 -24.79 4.05 30.07
N TYR A 369 -24.20 3.96 28.87
CA TYR A 369 -24.62 3.05 27.81
C TYR A 369 -23.63 1.91 27.58
N GLN A 370 -22.65 1.73 28.47
CA GLN A 370 -21.70 0.64 28.35
C GLN A 370 -22.46 -0.70 28.35
N PRO A 371 -22.40 -1.50 27.25
CA PRO A 371 -23.09 -2.76 27.20
C PRO A 371 -22.55 -3.64 28.33
N LYS A 372 -23.44 -4.11 29.21
CA LYS A 372 -23.09 -5.02 30.30
C LYS A 372 -22.48 -6.27 29.66
N ARG A 373 -21.14 -6.37 29.72
CA ARG A 373 -20.41 -7.51 29.14
C ARG A 373 -20.97 -8.79 29.74
N SER A 374 -21.25 -9.79 28.89
CA SER A 374 -21.80 -11.04 29.39
C SER A 374 -20.81 -11.69 30.36
N PRO A 375 -21.26 -12.15 31.55
CA PRO A 375 -20.39 -12.85 32.48
C PRO A 375 -19.81 -14.13 31.87
N TRP A 376 -20.48 -14.68 30.85
CA TRP A 376 -20.03 -15.82 30.06
C TRP A 376 -18.76 -15.57 29.26
N ALA A 377 -18.48 -14.33 28.83
CA ALA A 377 -17.20 -14.03 28.18
C ALA A 377 -16.03 -14.16 29.17
N TYR A 378 -16.21 -13.71 30.41
CA TYR A 378 -15.23 -13.90 31.48
C TYR A 378 -15.12 -15.38 31.88
N ALA A 379 -16.23 -16.11 31.95
CA ALA A 379 -16.21 -17.55 32.22
C ALA A 379 -15.50 -18.34 31.11
N ALA A 380 -15.72 -17.99 29.83
CA ALA A 380 -15.05 -18.62 28.70
C ALA A 380 -13.54 -18.29 28.69
N GLN A 381 -13.16 -17.05 28.99
CA GLN A 381 -11.76 -16.66 29.16
C GLN A 381 -11.11 -17.39 30.34
N ALA A 382 -11.79 -17.46 31.48
CA ALA A 382 -11.30 -18.19 32.65
C ALA A 382 -11.14 -19.68 32.34
N ALA A 383 -12.10 -20.31 31.66
CA ALA A 383 -12.03 -21.69 31.24
C ALA A 383 -10.87 -21.95 30.25
N LEU A 384 -10.63 -21.03 29.31
CA LEU A 384 -9.51 -21.12 28.38
C LEU A 384 -8.16 -21.02 29.12
N VAL A 385 -8.04 -20.08 30.06
CA VAL A 385 -6.83 -19.94 30.91
C VAL A 385 -6.63 -21.20 31.75
N LEU A 386 -7.69 -21.74 32.34
CA LEU A 386 -7.63 -22.95 33.16
C LEU A 386 -7.22 -24.17 32.33
N ALA A 387 -7.74 -24.30 31.11
CA ALA A 387 -7.35 -25.35 30.17
C ALA A 387 -5.88 -25.22 29.74
N LEU A 388 -5.41 -23.99 29.54
CA LEU A 388 -4.02 -23.72 29.16
C LEU A 388 -3.05 -24.01 30.34
N VAL A 389 -3.43 -23.64 31.56
CA VAL A 389 -2.68 -23.98 32.79
C VAL A 389 -2.68 -25.48 33.05
N ALA A 390 -3.80 -26.18 32.84
CA ALA A 390 -3.86 -27.63 32.95
C ALA A 390 -2.98 -28.31 31.90
N GLY A 391 -3.03 -27.85 30.64
CA GLY A 391 -2.22 -28.37 29.54
C GLY A 391 -0.71 -28.17 29.77
N THR A 392 -0.29 -26.97 30.18
CA THR A 392 1.12 -26.69 30.51
C THR A 392 1.56 -27.46 31.76
N GLY A 393 0.67 -27.68 32.72
CA GLY A 393 0.90 -28.52 33.89
C GLY A 393 1.19 -29.97 33.52
N VAL A 394 0.37 -30.57 32.65
CA VAL A 394 0.56 -31.95 32.15
C VAL A 394 1.86 -32.08 31.33
N LEU A 395 2.14 -31.10 30.48
CA LEU A 395 3.41 -31.04 29.72
C LEU A 395 4.62 -30.94 30.65
N GLY A 396 4.56 -30.05 31.65
CA GLY A 396 5.60 -29.86 32.66
C GLY A 396 5.83 -31.11 33.50
N TYR A 397 4.77 -31.83 33.85
CA TYR A 397 4.83 -33.12 34.55
C TYR A 397 5.59 -34.18 33.74
N HIS A 398 5.27 -34.35 32.45
CA HIS A 398 5.96 -35.35 31.62
C HIS A 398 7.41 -34.94 31.28
N LYS A 399 7.70 -33.65 31.16
CA LYS A 399 9.05 -33.11 30.87
C LYS A 399 9.96 -32.95 32.10
N GLY A 400 9.41 -33.07 33.31
CA GLY A 400 10.18 -32.94 34.57
C GLY A 400 10.50 -31.48 34.94
N TRP A 401 9.65 -30.53 34.54
CA TRP A 401 9.79 -29.11 34.88
C TRP A 401 9.24 -28.76 36.27
N MET A 402 8.52 -29.69 36.90
CA MET A 402 7.94 -29.50 38.22
C MET A 402 8.91 -29.95 39.33
N PRO A 403 8.94 -29.26 40.48
CA PRO A 403 9.69 -29.74 41.64
C PRO A 403 9.11 -31.09 42.10
N ARG A 404 9.98 -32.00 42.56
CA ARG A 404 9.61 -33.38 42.97
C ARG A 404 8.47 -33.44 44.00
N GLN A 405 8.30 -32.40 44.81
CA GLN A 405 7.21 -32.28 45.80
C GLN A 405 5.82 -32.18 45.14
N LEU A 406 5.75 -31.61 43.94
CA LEU A 406 4.51 -31.48 43.16
C LEU A 406 4.26 -32.69 42.24
N GLU A 407 5.28 -33.50 41.95
CA GLU A 407 5.13 -34.69 41.10
C GLU A 407 4.42 -35.85 41.83
N GLN A 408 4.64 -35.99 43.13
CA GLN A 408 4.00 -37.02 43.97
C GLN A 408 2.45 -36.95 43.98
N PRO A 409 1.83 -35.79 44.26
CA PRO A 409 0.36 -35.67 44.23
C PRO A 409 -0.24 -35.76 42.81
N LEU A 410 0.56 -35.55 41.76
CA LEU A 410 0.12 -35.58 40.36
C LEU A 410 0.24 -36.98 39.72
N GLY A 411 0.46 -38.03 40.51
CA GLY A 411 0.58 -39.42 40.04
C GLY A 411 -0.63 -39.98 39.27
N PHE A 412 -1.80 -39.33 39.35
CA PHE A 412 -2.98 -39.68 38.55
C PHE A 412 -2.78 -39.44 37.04
N LEU A 413 -1.77 -38.65 36.65
CA LEU A 413 -1.39 -38.40 35.25
C LEU A 413 -0.49 -39.51 34.67
N GLY A 414 -0.20 -40.57 35.44
CA GLY A 414 0.65 -41.69 35.03
C GLY A 414 2.13 -41.47 35.35
N VAL A 415 3.01 -42.37 34.91
CA VAL A 415 4.46 -42.24 35.21
C VAL A 415 5.07 -41.11 34.35
N PRO A 416 5.80 -40.15 34.95
CA PRO A 416 6.46 -39.08 34.19
C PRO A 416 7.37 -39.65 33.10
N ALA A 417 7.27 -39.09 31.90
CA ALA A 417 7.99 -39.60 30.72
C ALA A 417 9.52 -39.41 30.86
N HIS A 418 9.96 -38.40 31.62
CA HIS A 418 11.36 -38.18 31.92
C HIS A 418 11.94 -39.27 32.85
N LEU A 419 11.15 -39.77 33.82
CA LEU A 419 11.56 -40.85 34.72
C LEU A 419 11.56 -42.20 34.01
N SER A 420 10.59 -42.48 33.15
CA SER A 420 10.57 -43.72 32.36
C SER A 420 11.77 -43.80 31.39
N ARG A 421 12.12 -42.67 30.75
CA ARG A 421 13.34 -42.57 29.92
C ARG A 421 14.62 -42.68 30.75
N ALA A 422 14.67 -42.10 31.94
CA ALA A 422 15.82 -42.21 32.83
C ALA A 422 16.03 -43.66 33.29
N LYS A 423 14.95 -44.36 33.66
CA LYS A 423 14.98 -45.79 34.00
C LYS A 423 15.45 -46.64 32.83
N ALA A 424 14.93 -46.42 31.63
CA ALA A 424 15.35 -47.15 30.43
C ALA A 424 16.85 -46.97 30.13
N ARG A 425 17.38 -45.74 30.23
CA ARG A 425 18.82 -45.46 30.07
C ARG A 425 19.67 -46.12 31.15
N ALA A 426 19.20 -46.15 32.40
CA ALA A 426 19.91 -46.80 33.49
C ALA A 426 19.95 -48.33 33.30
N GLN A 427 18.86 -48.94 32.80
CA GLN A 427 18.82 -50.35 32.44
C GLN A 427 19.81 -50.67 31.31
N GLU A 428 19.87 -49.84 30.28
CA GLU A 428 20.83 -49.97 29.17
C GLU A 428 22.28 -49.90 29.67
N GLN A 429 22.60 -48.95 30.57
CA GLN A 429 23.94 -48.84 31.17
C GLN A 429 24.33 -50.06 32.01
N VAL A 430 23.38 -50.66 32.72
CA VAL A 430 23.62 -51.91 33.47
C VAL A 430 23.87 -53.07 32.49
N GLU A 431 23.12 -53.18 31.41
CA GLU A 431 23.36 -54.22 30.39
C GLU A 431 24.71 -54.05 29.69
N GLU A 432 25.12 -52.83 29.36
CA GLU A 432 26.46 -52.56 28.82
C GLU A 432 27.55 -52.94 29.82
N ALA A 433 27.37 -52.63 31.11
CA ALA A 433 28.30 -53.01 32.16
C ALA A 433 28.39 -54.54 32.32
N ARG A 434 27.28 -55.27 32.22
CA ARG A 434 27.26 -56.75 32.20
C ARG A 434 28.08 -57.31 31.04
N LYS A 435 27.91 -56.75 29.84
CA LYS A 435 28.72 -57.13 28.66
C LYS A 435 30.20 -56.82 28.86
N ALA A 436 30.53 -55.68 29.47
CA ALA A 436 31.91 -55.32 29.78
C ALA A 436 32.56 -56.29 30.77
N VAL A 437 31.85 -56.68 31.84
CA VAL A 437 32.30 -57.71 32.79
C VAL A 437 32.52 -59.05 32.09
N ALA A 438 31.58 -59.51 31.25
CA ALA A 438 31.73 -60.75 30.50
C ALA A 438 33.00 -60.73 29.61
N SER A 439 33.26 -59.62 28.92
CA SER A 439 34.47 -59.46 28.10
C SER A 439 35.77 -59.42 28.93
N ALA A 440 35.72 -58.83 30.13
CA ALA A 440 36.88 -58.75 31.02
C ALA A 440 37.19 -60.12 31.64
N GLN A 441 36.16 -60.90 31.98
CA GLN A 441 36.29 -62.28 32.44
C GLN A 441 36.89 -63.18 31.35
N GLU A 442 36.49 -63.02 30.09
CA GLU A 442 37.08 -63.75 28.97
C GLU A 442 38.56 -63.41 28.77
N GLN A 443 38.93 -62.11 28.87
CA GLN A 443 40.33 -61.66 28.82
C GLN A 443 41.16 -62.19 29.99
N LEU A 444 40.56 -62.29 31.18
CA LEU A 444 41.20 -62.88 32.36
C LEU A 444 41.45 -64.38 32.16
N ASN A 445 40.45 -65.12 31.69
CA ASN A 445 40.58 -66.55 31.38
C ASN A 445 41.64 -66.79 30.29
N ALA A 446 41.68 -65.95 29.25
CA ALA A 446 42.69 -66.01 28.20
C ALA A 446 44.10 -65.67 28.71
N ALA A 447 44.24 -64.67 29.58
CA ALA A 447 45.51 -64.32 30.21
C ALA A 447 46.01 -65.42 31.16
N THR A 448 45.09 -66.12 31.83
CA THR A 448 45.38 -67.26 32.72
C THR A 448 45.92 -68.44 31.90
N LYS A 449 45.23 -68.82 30.81
CA LYS A 449 45.72 -69.84 29.88
C LYS A 449 47.07 -69.47 29.23
N ALA A 450 47.28 -68.19 28.90
CA ALA A 450 48.54 -67.72 28.34
C ALA A 450 49.70 -67.77 29.35
N LEU A 451 49.41 -67.62 30.65
CA LEU A 451 50.39 -67.78 31.72
C LEU A 451 50.75 -69.26 31.91
N GLU A 452 49.77 -70.15 31.92
CA GLU A 452 49.98 -71.61 31.98
C GLU A 452 50.84 -72.09 30.81
N ALA A 453 50.58 -71.60 29.58
CA ALA A 453 51.37 -71.94 28.39
C ALA A 453 52.77 -71.29 28.34
N ALA A 454 53.06 -70.33 29.21
CA ALA A 454 54.36 -69.66 29.34
C ALA A 454 55.17 -70.14 30.55
N ALA A 455 54.64 -71.09 31.33
CA ALA A 455 55.30 -71.65 32.51
C ALA A 455 56.59 -72.43 32.18
N ASP A 456 56.67 -73.03 30.99
CA ASP A 456 57.82 -73.82 30.51
C ASP A 456 58.78 -73.04 29.59
N LYS A 457 58.64 -71.70 29.50
CA LYS A 457 59.41 -70.82 28.58
C LYS A 457 60.36 -69.88 29.34
N ASP A 458 61.20 -69.16 28.59
CA ASP A 458 62.19 -68.22 29.13
C ASP A 458 61.60 -67.24 30.17
N PRO A 459 62.34 -66.88 31.24
CA PRO A 459 61.83 -66.11 32.38
C PRO A 459 61.24 -64.74 31.99
N ALA A 460 61.75 -64.13 30.92
CA ALA A 460 61.22 -62.87 30.38
C ALA A 460 59.80 -63.00 29.80
N THR A 461 59.44 -64.17 29.27
CA THR A 461 58.10 -64.44 28.69
C THR A 461 57.06 -64.70 29.77
N THR A 462 57.44 -65.43 30.82
CA THR A 462 56.61 -65.69 32.00
C THR A 462 56.32 -64.39 32.76
N ALA A 463 57.32 -63.50 32.93
CA ALA A 463 57.12 -62.19 33.55
C ALA A 463 56.13 -61.29 32.78
N ARG A 464 56.17 -61.32 31.44
CA ARG A 464 55.20 -60.59 30.59
C ARG A 464 53.79 -61.17 30.69
N ALA A 465 53.66 -62.50 30.78
CA ALA A 465 52.37 -63.16 30.96
C ALA A 465 51.76 -62.86 32.35
N GLN A 466 52.58 -62.83 33.41
CA GLN A 466 52.16 -62.42 34.76
C GLN A 466 51.69 -60.96 34.79
N ALA A 467 52.42 -60.04 34.14
CA ALA A 467 52.00 -58.64 34.04
C ALA A 467 50.67 -58.49 33.26
N ARG A 468 50.43 -59.33 32.24
CA ARG A 468 49.17 -59.35 31.49
C ARG A 468 48.01 -59.90 32.31
N LEU A 469 48.25 -60.94 33.12
CA LEU A 469 47.28 -61.47 34.08
C LEU A 469 46.88 -60.42 35.12
N ALA A 470 47.86 -59.77 35.75
CA ALA A 470 47.61 -58.73 36.76
C ALA A 470 46.77 -57.56 36.20
N ARG A 471 47.04 -57.15 34.95
CA ARG A 471 46.24 -56.14 34.25
C ARG A 471 44.82 -56.61 33.95
N ALA A 472 44.65 -57.88 33.57
CA ALA A 472 43.33 -58.45 33.30
C ALA A 472 42.50 -58.62 34.59
N GLN A 473 43.14 -59.02 35.71
CA GLN A 473 42.52 -59.09 37.04
C GLN A 473 42.04 -57.71 37.50
N ALA A 474 42.93 -56.71 37.48
CA ALA A 474 42.57 -55.34 37.85
C ALA A 474 41.48 -54.75 36.94
N ARG A 475 41.44 -55.13 35.65
CA ARG A 475 40.37 -54.72 34.73
C ARG A 475 39.03 -55.37 35.09
N ASN A 476 39.04 -56.65 35.45
CA ASN A 476 37.85 -57.40 35.84
C ASN A 476 37.23 -56.85 37.13
N GLU A 477 38.06 -56.63 38.16
CA GLU A 477 37.63 -56.03 39.42
C GLU A 477 36.98 -54.65 39.20
N ARG A 478 37.63 -53.77 38.42
CA ARG A 478 37.05 -52.45 38.09
C ARG A 478 35.73 -52.54 37.33
N THR A 479 35.55 -53.53 36.45
CA THR A 479 34.28 -53.71 35.74
C THR A 479 33.19 -54.26 36.66
N LEU A 480 33.54 -55.12 37.62
CA LEU A 480 32.63 -55.64 38.63
C LEU A 480 32.19 -54.53 39.60
N ASP A 481 33.12 -53.73 40.11
CA ASP A 481 32.81 -52.58 40.97
C ASP A 481 31.88 -51.58 40.26
N ARG A 482 32.14 -51.34 38.98
CA ARG A 482 31.31 -50.46 38.14
C ARG A 482 29.91 -51.04 37.93
N LEU A 483 29.80 -52.35 37.72
CA LEU A 483 28.51 -53.04 37.61
C LEU A 483 27.72 -52.91 38.91
N GLU A 484 28.31 -53.25 40.05
CA GLU A 484 27.64 -53.17 41.35
C GLU A 484 27.16 -51.75 41.65
N LEU A 485 27.97 -50.74 41.33
CA LEU A 485 27.60 -49.34 41.51
C LEU A 485 26.43 -48.91 40.61
N LEU A 486 26.35 -49.43 39.38
CA LEU A 486 25.25 -49.15 38.47
C LEU A 486 23.97 -49.91 38.87
N GLU A 487 24.08 -51.15 39.34
CA GLU A 487 22.95 -51.95 39.84
C GLU A 487 22.36 -51.37 41.13
N ARG A 488 23.17 -50.77 42.01
CA ARG A 488 22.67 -50.04 43.19
C ARG A 488 22.00 -48.70 42.86
N ARG A 489 22.32 -48.11 41.71
CA ARG A 489 21.74 -46.83 41.25
C ARG A 489 20.44 -47.01 40.48
N LEU A 490 20.29 -48.15 39.81
CA LEU A 490 19.05 -48.59 39.18
C LEU A 490 17.97 -48.86 40.25
#